data_AF-A0A2T4BXV4-F1
#
_entry.id   AF-A0A2T4BXV4-F1
#
_cell.length_a   1.000
_cell.length_b   1.000
_cell.length_c   1.000
_cell.angle_alpha   90.00
_cell.angle_beta   90.00
_cell.angle_gamma   90.00
#
_symmetry.space_group_name_H-M   'P 1'
#
loop_
_entity.id
_entity.type
_entity.pdbx_description
1 polymer ?
#
loop_
_entity_poly.entity_id
_entity_poly.type
_entity_poly.pdbx_seq_one_letter_code
_entity_poly.pdbx_strand_id
1 'polypeptide(L)'
;MAATKTPAAKREPPPLSYMEHLSPSVSYYNPASLNDTNPNSDKNNKQDITAPGTKGHPELILVLSWMGARDVHIAKYIAQHRALFPSSPILLVRSPASHLRLTRPAQNLNAEALRRQSLLPRETRRTYLYGTADAVISWQHVEDHARRAESSGFKVRKERFEGGEHVSLVRKDSQRYWQAVKETWEGDGAVFGAAKN
;
A
#
# COMPACT_ATOMS: atom_id res chain seq x y z
N MET A 1 -22.49 -42.50 29.23
CA MET A 1 -21.46 -41.94 28.33
C MET A 1 -21.82 -40.50 28.04
N ALA A 2 -21.16 -39.54 28.70
CA ALA A 2 -21.41 -38.12 28.47
C ALA A 2 -20.58 -37.66 27.27
N ALA A 3 -21.25 -37.21 26.20
CA ALA A 3 -20.61 -36.62 25.04
C ALA A 3 -20.08 -35.23 25.41
N THR A 4 -18.76 -35.10 25.52
CA THR A 4 -18.06 -33.83 25.66
C THR A 4 -18.25 -33.02 24.37
N LYS A 5 -19.03 -31.94 24.44
CA LYS A 5 -19.13 -30.95 23.36
C LYS A 5 -17.82 -30.18 23.25
N THR A 6 -17.09 -30.37 22.16
CA THR A 6 -15.95 -29.53 21.76
C THR A 6 -16.41 -28.06 21.63
N PRO A 7 -15.69 -27.09 22.21
CA PRO A 7 -16.05 -25.68 22.07
C PRO A 7 -15.78 -25.21 20.64
N ALA A 8 -16.78 -24.58 20.02
CA ALA A 8 -16.66 -23.99 18.69
C ALA A 8 -15.57 -22.89 18.70
N ALA A 9 -14.52 -23.08 17.91
CA ALA A 9 -13.48 -22.07 17.70
C ALA A 9 -14.13 -20.78 17.18
N LYS A 10 -13.81 -19.65 17.81
CA LYS A 10 -14.24 -18.32 17.36
C LYS A 10 -13.73 -18.13 15.92
N ARG A 11 -14.65 -18.06 14.95
CA ARG A 11 -14.30 -17.83 13.54
C ARG A 11 -13.66 -16.45 13.42
N GLU A 12 -12.46 -16.40 12.85
CA GLU A 12 -11.82 -15.12 12.53
C GLU A 12 -12.70 -14.34 11.54
N PRO A 13 -12.78 -13.00 11.69
CA PRO A 13 -13.53 -12.18 10.76
C PRO A 13 -12.96 -12.30 9.34
N PRO A 14 -13.80 -12.17 8.29
CA PRO A 14 -13.32 -12.18 6.92
C PRO A 14 -12.22 -11.12 6.68
N PRO A 15 -11.22 -11.38 5.82
CA PRO A 15 -10.20 -10.41 5.47
C PRO A 15 -10.82 -9.09 5.00
N LEU A 16 -10.26 -7.96 5.43
CA LEU A 16 -10.70 -6.61 5.06
C LEU A 16 -12.13 -6.23 5.52
N SER A 17 -12.78 -7.01 6.39
CA SER A 17 -14.13 -6.70 6.88
C SER A 17 -14.26 -5.40 7.67
N TYR A 18 -13.12 -4.83 8.10
CA TYR A 18 -13.03 -3.54 8.79
C TYR A 18 -12.99 -2.35 7.82
N MET A 19 -13.04 -2.58 6.51
CA MET A 19 -13.10 -1.52 5.50
C MET A 19 -14.54 -1.30 5.04
N GLU A 20 -14.90 -0.05 4.82
CA GLU A 20 -16.15 0.32 4.17
C GLU A 20 -16.09 -0.06 2.68
N HIS A 21 -17.16 -0.67 2.16
CA HIS A 21 -17.28 -1.00 0.75
C HIS A 21 -18.03 0.11 0.01
N LEU A 22 -17.31 0.88 -0.81
CA LEU A 22 -17.90 1.94 -1.63
C LEU A 22 -18.46 1.37 -2.94
N SER A 23 -17.86 0.29 -3.46
CA SER A 23 -18.33 -0.46 -4.62
C SER A 23 -17.74 -1.88 -4.62
N PRO A 24 -18.12 -2.77 -5.56
CA PRO A 24 -17.53 -4.11 -5.66
C PRO A 24 -16.00 -4.13 -5.81
N SER A 25 -15.38 -3.05 -6.32
CA SER A 25 -13.93 -2.97 -6.52
C SER A 25 -13.25 -1.92 -5.66
N VAL A 26 -14.00 -1.07 -4.93
CA VAL A 26 -13.42 0.05 -4.16
C VAL A 26 -13.83 -0.08 -2.69
N SER A 27 -12.83 -0.07 -1.81
CA SER A 27 -13.02 -0.06 -0.36
C SER A 27 -12.25 1.08 0.29
N TYR A 28 -12.78 1.63 1.36
CA TYR A 28 -12.20 2.73 2.11
C TYR A 28 -11.98 2.35 3.57
N TYR A 29 -10.84 2.76 4.12
CA TYR A 29 -10.51 2.63 5.52
C TYR A 29 -10.26 4.03 6.10
N ASN A 30 -11.03 4.36 7.14
CA ASN A 30 -10.85 5.58 7.91
C ASN A 30 -10.27 5.23 9.30
N PRO A 31 -9.10 5.74 9.70
CA PRO A 31 -8.53 5.48 11.02
C PRO A 31 -9.36 6.11 12.16
N ALA A 32 -10.10 7.19 11.91
CA ALA A 32 -10.91 7.86 12.94
C ALA A 32 -12.15 7.06 13.36
N SER A 33 -12.75 6.29 12.43
CA SER A 33 -14.00 5.56 12.69
C SER A 33 -13.86 4.36 13.64
N LEU A 34 -12.63 3.98 14.01
CA LEU A 34 -12.38 2.93 15.01
C LEU A 34 -12.43 3.44 16.46
N ASN A 35 -12.38 4.76 16.67
CA ASN A 35 -12.37 5.36 18.01
C ASN A 35 -13.78 5.73 18.51
N ASP A 36 -14.80 5.70 17.65
CA ASP A 36 -16.16 6.18 17.96
C ASP A 36 -17.07 5.12 18.64
N THR A 37 -16.58 3.92 18.97
CA THR A 37 -17.42 2.87 19.57
C THR A 37 -17.57 2.94 21.10
N ASN A 38 -17.32 4.08 21.74
CA ASN A 38 -17.60 4.26 23.18
C ASN A 38 -18.81 5.19 23.40
N PRO A 39 -20.02 4.67 23.73
CA PRO A 39 -21.22 5.48 23.89
C PRO A 39 -21.19 6.44 25.10
N ASN A 40 -20.11 6.45 25.87
CA ASN A 40 -20.02 7.16 27.14
C ASN A 40 -18.73 7.99 27.28
N SER A 41 -18.28 8.63 26.21
CA SER A 41 -17.25 9.67 26.32
C SER A 41 -17.91 11.05 26.45
N ASP A 42 -17.76 11.62 27.64
CA ASP A 42 -18.22 12.96 27.99
C ASP A 42 -17.74 14.01 26.99
N LYS A 43 -18.68 14.87 26.56
CA LYS A 43 -18.50 15.99 25.62
C LYS A 43 -17.71 17.15 26.22
N ASN A 44 -16.54 16.92 26.81
CA ASN A 44 -15.72 17.98 27.38
C ASN A 44 -14.21 17.77 27.19
N ASN A 45 -13.81 17.32 26.00
CA ASN A 45 -12.47 17.61 25.51
C ASN A 45 -12.59 18.41 24.22
N LYS A 46 -12.32 19.72 24.29
CA LYS A 46 -11.96 20.53 23.13
C LYS A 46 -10.64 19.96 22.58
N GLN A 47 -10.74 18.84 21.88
CA GLN A 47 -9.69 18.43 20.96
C GLN A 47 -9.70 19.44 19.83
N ASP A 48 -8.59 20.16 19.77
CA ASP A 48 -8.20 21.09 18.73
C ASP A 48 -8.73 20.64 17.36
N ILE A 49 -9.58 21.46 16.75
CA ILE A 49 -10.07 21.24 15.38
C ILE A 49 -8.90 21.57 14.45
N THR A 50 -7.97 20.63 14.31
CA THR A 50 -6.95 20.61 13.27
C THR A 50 -6.96 19.26 12.56
N ALA A 51 -7.85 19.13 11.58
CA ALA A 51 -7.62 18.24 10.44
C ALA A 51 -7.31 19.16 9.23
N PRO A 52 -6.39 18.84 8.29
CA PRO A 52 -5.61 17.63 8.07
C PRO A 52 -4.08 17.81 8.26
N GLY A 53 -3.35 16.69 8.40
CA GLY A 53 -1.89 16.65 8.38
C GLY A 53 -1.24 16.48 9.76
N THR A 54 -1.33 15.29 10.35
CA THR A 54 -0.39 14.92 11.41
C THR A 54 1.01 14.87 10.79
N LYS A 55 1.90 15.77 11.24
CA LYS A 55 3.27 15.91 10.67
C LYS A 55 3.93 14.53 10.60
N GLY A 56 4.10 14.00 9.39
CA GLY A 56 4.80 12.73 9.14
C GLY A 56 3.98 11.64 8.43
N HIS A 57 2.66 11.71 8.37
CA HIS A 57 1.82 10.68 7.72
C HIS A 57 1.19 11.14 6.40
N PRO A 58 0.99 10.23 5.42
CA PRO A 58 0.20 10.52 4.23
C PRO A 58 -1.23 10.95 4.57
N GLU A 59 -1.74 11.97 3.88
CA GLU A 59 -3.16 12.34 3.97
C GLU A 59 -4.09 11.27 3.38
N LEU A 60 -3.57 10.46 2.46
CA LEU A 60 -4.27 9.32 1.87
C LEU A 60 -3.27 8.34 1.27
N ILE A 61 -3.49 7.05 1.49
CA ILE A 61 -2.76 5.97 0.82
C ILE A 61 -3.68 5.32 -0.20
N LEU A 62 -3.26 5.31 -1.47
CA LEU A 62 -3.93 4.55 -2.51
C LEU A 62 -3.25 3.19 -2.67
N VAL A 63 -4.01 2.12 -2.50
CA VAL A 63 -3.54 0.76 -2.80
C VAL A 63 -4.26 0.25 -4.03
N LEU A 64 -3.51 0.06 -5.12
CA LEU A 64 -4.02 -0.45 -6.38
C LEU A 64 -3.62 -1.92 -6.52
N SER A 65 -4.53 -2.85 -6.25
CA SER A 65 -4.18 -4.28 -6.25
C SER A 65 -4.15 -4.87 -7.66
N TRP A 66 -3.18 -5.75 -7.89
CA TRP A 66 -2.97 -6.35 -9.20
C TRP A 66 -3.96 -7.50 -9.46
N MET A 67 -4.54 -7.49 -10.68
CA MET A 67 -5.31 -8.54 -11.35
C MET A 67 -5.85 -9.69 -10.47
N GLY A 68 -6.96 -9.45 -9.77
CA GLY A 68 -7.65 -10.48 -8.99
C GLY A 68 -6.91 -10.94 -7.74
N ALA A 69 -5.98 -10.15 -7.22
CA ALA A 69 -5.33 -10.42 -5.94
C ALA A 69 -6.36 -10.73 -4.84
N ARG A 70 -6.16 -11.85 -4.14
CA ARG A 70 -7.07 -12.28 -3.08
C ARG A 70 -7.01 -11.34 -1.88
N ASP A 71 -8.16 -11.11 -1.24
CA ASP A 71 -8.27 -10.23 -0.08
C ASP A 71 -7.37 -10.65 1.08
N VAL A 72 -7.12 -11.95 1.28
CA VAL A 72 -6.17 -12.46 2.30
C VAL A 72 -4.75 -11.95 2.10
N HIS A 73 -4.34 -11.69 0.86
CA HIS A 73 -3.00 -11.16 0.56
C HIS A 73 -3.02 -9.65 0.69
N ILE A 74 -4.03 -8.98 0.13
CA ILE A 74 -4.19 -7.52 0.24
C ILE A 74 -4.24 -7.08 1.71
N ALA A 75 -4.97 -7.80 2.56
CA ALA A 75 -5.07 -7.52 3.99
C ALA A 75 -3.71 -7.43 4.71
N LYS A 76 -2.74 -8.27 4.32
CA LYS A 76 -1.38 -8.22 4.91
C LYS A 76 -0.66 -6.92 4.57
N TYR A 77 -0.80 -6.43 3.34
CA TYR A 77 -0.21 -5.16 2.92
C TYR A 77 -0.94 -3.99 3.59
N ILE A 78 -2.27 -4.01 3.65
CA ILE A 78 -3.07 -2.98 4.33
C ILE A 78 -2.70 -2.91 5.81
N ALA A 79 -2.56 -4.04 6.49
CA ALA A 79 -2.14 -4.09 7.89
C ALA A 79 -0.78 -3.41 8.10
N GLN A 80 0.18 -3.63 7.21
CA GLN A 80 1.48 -3.00 7.35
C GLN A 80 1.48 -1.50 7.04
N HIS A 81 0.69 -1.04 6.05
CA HIS A 81 0.51 0.40 5.83
C HIS A 81 -0.14 1.08 7.04
N ARG A 82 -1.12 0.44 7.68
CA ARG A 82 -1.72 0.92 8.94
C ARG A 82 -0.70 0.98 10.08
N ALA A 83 0.23 0.04 10.15
CA ALA A 83 1.30 0.05 11.15
C ALA A 83 2.33 1.16 10.90
N LEU A 84 2.71 1.38 9.64
CA LEU A 84 3.64 2.46 9.26
C LEU A 84 3.00 3.85 9.37
N PHE A 85 1.72 3.95 9.03
CA PHE A 85 0.99 5.21 8.92
C PHE A 85 -0.38 5.11 9.61
N PRO A 86 -0.42 5.09 10.95
CA PRO A 86 -1.63 4.84 11.73
C PRO A 86 -2.74 5.88 11.55
N SER A 87 -2.41 7.14 11.22
CA SER A 87 -3.38 8.21 10.99
C SER A 87 -3.80 8.36 9.53
N SER A 88 -3.24 7.57 8.62
CA SER A 88 -3.55 7.68 7.19
C SER A 88 -4.81 6.88 6.82
N PRO A 89 -5.79 7.51 6.16
CA PRO A 89 -6.84 6.76 5.49
C PRO A 89 -6.28 5.99 4.30
N ILE A 90 -6.96 4.90 3.93
CA ILE A 90 -6.54 4.03 2.83
C ILE A 90 -7.71 3.82 1.87
N LEU A 91 -7.49 4.13 0.59
CA LEU A 91 -8.40 3.79 -0.50
C LEU A 91 -7.83 2.59 -1.26
N LEU A 92 -8.50 1.46 -1.14
CA LEU A 92 -8.17 0.23 -1.86
C LEU A 92 -8.99 0.16 -3.15
N VAL A 93 -8.31 0.09 -4.29
CA VAL A 93 -8.91 -0.17 -5.59
C VAL A 93 -8.44 -1.54 -6.08
N ARG A 94 -9.38 -2.46 -6.23
CA ARG A 94 -9.16 -3.80 -6.78
C ARG A 94 -9.27 -3.76 -8.29
N SER A 95 -8.51 -4.62 -8.95
CA SER A 95 -8.62 -4.85 -10.39
C SER A 95 -9.10 -6.29 -10.66
N PRO A 96 -10.43 -6.53 -10.76
CA PRO A 96 -10.96 -7.83 -11.15
C PRO A 96 -10.41 -8.30 -12.50
N ALA A 97 -10.13 -9.60 -12.63
CA ALA A 97 -9.65 -10.18 -13.89
C ALA A 97 -10.64 -9.99 -15.07
N SER A 98 -11.94 -9.79 -14.78
CA SER A 98 -12.96 -9.47 -15.78
C SER A 98 -12.72 -8.15 -16.51
N HIS A 99 -12.01 -7.19 -15.88
CA HIS A 99 -11.70 -5.89 -16.51
C HIS A 99 -10.73 -6.01 -17.69
N LEU A 100 -10.04 -7.14 -17.85
CA LEU A 100 -9.09 -7.38 -18.94
C LEU A 100 -9.72 -7.93 -20.22
N ARG A 101 -11.01 -8.32 -20.20
CA ARG A 101 -11.67 -8.90 -21.39
C ARG A 101 -12.09 -7.87 -22.44
N LEU A 102 -11.98 -6.56 -22.12
CA LEU A 102 -12.59 -5.48 -22.92
C LEU A 102 -11.61 -4.41 -23.39
N THR A 103 -10.32 -4.48 -23.04
CA THR A 103 -9.35 -3.44 -23.39
C THR A 103 -8.13 -4.03 -24.11
N ARG A 104 -7.67 -3.36 -25.19
CA ARG A 104 -6.35 -3.62 -25.79
C ARG A 104 -5.28 -3.58 -24.68
N PRO A 105 -4.10 -4.19 -24.84
CA PRO A 105 -3.01 -4.06 -23.87
C PRO A 105 -2.55 -2.60 -23.74
N ALA A 106 -3.28 -1.80 -22.95
CA ALA A 106 -3.00 -0.39 -22.69
C ALA A 106 -1.82 -0.22 -21.71
N GLN A 107 -1.23 -1.33 -21.24
CA GLN A 107 -0.12 -1.33 -20.29
C GLN A 107 1.04 -0.47 -20.80
N ASN A 108 1.38 -0.55 -22.10
CA ASN A 108 2.43 0.27 -22.71
C ASN A 108 2.04 1.76 -22.77
N LEU A 109 0.76 2.08 -23.02
CA LEU A 109 0.26 3.46 -23.02
C LEU A 109 0.22 4.07 -21.61
N ASN A 110 -0.19 3.28 -20.62
CA ASN A 110 -0.20 3.69 -19.21
C ASN A 110 1.23 3.90 -18.71
N ALA A 111 2.14 3.00 -19.06
CA ALA A 111 3.56 3.15 -18.74
C ALA A 111 4.15 4.44 -19.35
N GLU A 112 3.79 4.78 -20.60
CA GLU A 112 4.17 6.06 -21.21
C GLU A 112 3.54 7.25 -20.49
N ALA A 113 2.24 7.19 -20.19
CA ALA A 113 1.52 8.27 -19.51
C ALA A 113 2.14 8.61 -18.15
N LEU A 114 2.56 7.60 -17.39
CA LEU A 114 3.22 7.75 -16.08
C LEU A 114 4.63 8.37 -16.16
N ARG A 115 5.15 8.68 -17.34
CA ARG A 115 6.43 9.38 -17.53
C ARG A 115 6.27 10.76 -18.15
N ARG A 116 5.05 11.24 -18.37
CA ARG A 116 4.82 12.58 -18.92
C ARG A 116 5.34 13.64 -17.96
N GLN A 117 6.17 14.54 -18.47
CA GLN A 117 6.78 15.62 -17.67
C GLN A 117 5.73 16.53 -17.00
N SER A 118 4.51 16.60 -17.54
CA SER A 118 3.39 17.32 -16.91
C SER A 118 3.00 16.78 -15.53
N LEU A 119 3.45 15.59 -15.15
CA LEU A 119 3.25 15.00 -13.82
C LEU A 119 4.35 15.36 -12.82
N LEU A 120 5.50 15.90 -13.24
CA LEU A 120 6.63 16.22 -12.34
C LEU A 120 6.22 17.13 -11.16
N PRO A 121 5.38 18.16 -11.31
CA PRO A 121 4.96 19.00 -10.18
C PRO A 121 4.05 18.28 -9.18
N ARG A 122 3.53 17.10 -9.53
CA ARG A 122 2.53 16.33 -8.76
C ARG A 122 3.11 15.07 -8.12
N GLU A 123 4.31 14.67 -8.50
CA GLU A 123 4.97 13.48 -8.00
C GLU A 123 6.28 13.84 -7.30
N THR A 124 6.36 13.54 -6.02
CA THR A 124 7.56 13.85 -5.23
C THR A 124 8.67 12.83 -5.44
N ARG A 125 8.33 11.54 -5.37
CA ARG A 125 9.26 10.40 -5.40
C ARG A 125 8.56 9.17 -5.94
N ARG A 126 9.34 8.26 -6.52
CA ARG A 126 8.87 6.98 -7.04
C ARG A 126 9.83 5.86 -6.66
N THR A 127 9.28 4.74 -6.22
CA THR A 127 10.08 3.54 -5.92
C THR A 127 9.53 2.34 -6.67
N TYR A 128 10.42 1.62 -7.34
CA TYR A 128 10.13 0.34 -7.98
C TYR A 128 10.68 -0.79 -7.12
N LEU A 129 9.81 -1.72 -6.70
CA LEU A 129 10.17 -2.92 -5.95
C LEU A 129 9.95 -4.12 -6.89
N TYR A 130 10.99 -4.89 -7.20
CA TYR A 130 10.91 -5.97 -8.19
C TYR A 130 11.94 -7.07 -7.92
N GLY A 131 11.67 -8.28 -8.42
CA GLY A 131 12.54 -9.44 -8.24
C GLY A 131 13.10 -9.97 -9.56
N THR A 132 14.33 -10.49 -9.55
CA THR A 132 15.00 -10.97 -10.79
C THR A 132 14.53 -12.34 -11.28
N ALA A 133 13.74 -13.06 -10.47
CA ALA A 133 13.17 -14.36 -10.81
C ALA A 133 11.64 -14.32 -11.02
N ASP A 134 11.06 -13.14 -11.27
CA ASP A 134 9.64 -13.02 -11.62
C ASP A 134 9.40 -13.51 -13.06
N ALA A 135 8.73 -14.64 -13.19
CA ALA A 135 8.41 -15.25 -14.48
C ALA A 135 7.22 -14.60 -15.20
N VAL A 136 6.46 -13.73 -14.53
CA VAL A 136 5.28 -13.03 -15.08
C VAL A 136 5.65 -11.65 -15.58
N ILE A 137 6.45 -10.90 -14.81
CA ILE A 137 6.88 -9.54 -15.14
C ILE A 137 8.40 -9.48 -15.18
N SER A 138 8.97 -9.35 -16.39
CA SER A 138 10.42 -9.19 -16.55
C SER A 138 10.92 -7.95 -15.82
N TRP A 139 11.87 -8.14 -14.90
CA TRP A 139 12.54 -7.06 -14.18
C TRP A 139 13.23 -6.06 -15.12
N GLN A 140 13.68 -6.50 -16.29
CA GLN A 140 14.31 -5.63 -17.28
C GLN A 140 13.34 -4.57 -17.82
N HIS A 141 12.06 -4.93 -17.98
CA HIS A 141 11.03 -3.95 -18.35
C HIS A 141 10.76 -2.94 -17.23
N VAL A 142 10.83 -3.38 -15.97
CA VAL A 142 10.71 -2.48 -14.80
C VAL A 142 11.85 -1.47 -14.79
N GLU A 143 13.09 -1.94 -14.95
CA GLU A 143 14.27 -1.06 -15.00
C GLU A 143 14.28 -0.14 -16.19
N ASP A 144 13.83 -0.64 -17.34
CA ASP A 144 13.70 0.18 -18.52
C ASP A 144 12.68 1.31 -18.35
N HIS A 145 11.53 1.01 -17.74
CA HIS A 145 10.55 2.04 -17.39
C HIS A 145 11.11 3.05 -16.38
N ALA A 146 11.78 2.57 -15.33
CA ALA A 146 12.39 3.41 -14.31
C ALA A 146 13.46 4.34 -14.90
N ARG A 147 14.35 3.82 -15.77
CA ARG A 147 15.38 4.62 -16.46
C ARG A 147 14.78 5.70 -17.35
N ARG A 148 13.70 5.37 -18.09
CA ARG A 148 12.99 6.36 -18.91
C ARG A 148 12.31 7.43 -18.04
N ALA A 149 11.82 7.06 -16.86
CA ALA A 149 11.26 8.02 -15.89
C ALA A 149 12.34 8.95 -15.34
N GLU A 150 13.50 8.42 -14.93
CA GLU A 150 14.68 9.21 -14.52
C GLU A 150 15.09 10.19 -15.63
N SER A 151 15.17 9.72 -16.87
CA SER A 151 15.50 10.54 -18.05
C SER A 151 14.46 11.63 -18.33
N SER A 152 13.23 11.47 -17.83
CA SER A 152 12.15 12.47 -17.92
C SER A 152 12.12 13.43 -16.72
N GLY A 153 13.06 13.33 -15.77
CA GLY A 153 13.21 14.23 -14.64
C GLY A 153 12.64 13.73 -13.30
N PHE A 154 12.08 12.52 -13.24
CA PHE A 154 11.49 11.98 -12.01
C PHE A 154 12.56 11.53 -11.01
N LYS A 155 12.31 11.73 -9.71
CA LYS A 155 13.12 11.17 -8.63
C LYS A 155 12.75 9.71 -8.40
N VAL A 156 13.59 8.80 -8.87
CA VAL A 156 13.33 7.37 -8.87
C VAL A 156 14.29 6.61 -7.96
N ARG A 157 13.75 5.66 -7.19
CA ARG A 157 14.47 4.62 -6.45
C ARG A 157 14.13 3.26 -7.04
N LYS A 158 15.12 2.36 -7.08
CA LYS A 158 14.97 0.99 -7.58
C LYS A 158 15.44 0.01 -6.51
N GLU A 159 14.54 -0.85 -6.08
CA GLU A 159 14.80 -1.94 -5.13
C GLU A 159 14.71 -3.29 -5.84
N ARG A 160 15.88 -3.78 -6.26
CA ARG A 160 16.02 -5.10 -6.87
C ARG A 160 16.22 -6.18 -5.79
N PHE A 161 15.38 -7.21 -5.82
CA PHE A 161 15.46 -8.39 -4.96
C PHE A 161 15.99 -9.57 -5.77
N GLU A 162 17.24 -9.95 -5.54
CA GLU A 162 17.88 -11.03 -6.31
C GLU A 162 17.21 -12.38 -6.05
N GLY A 163 16.75 -13.05 -7.11
CA GLY A 163 15.96 -14.27 -7.04
C GLY A 163 14.57 -14.08 -6.44
N GLY A 164 14.04 -12.85 -6.41
CA GLY A 164 12.66 -12.59 -6.01
C GLY A 164 11.69 -13.06 -7.09
N GLU A 165 10.78 -13.97 -6.75
CA GLU A 165 9.72 -14.47 -7.62
C GLU A 165 8.47 -13.57 -7.57
N HIS A 166 7.51 -13.83 -8.46
CA HIS A 166 6.26 -13.12 -8.54
C HIS A 166 5.51 -13.11 -7.19
N VAL A 167 5.16 -11.92 -6.67
CA VAL A 167 4.41 -11.72 -5.41
C VAL A 167 5.12 -12.33 -4.18
N SER A 168 6.45 -12.47 -4.23
CA SER A 168 7.23 -13.08 -3.13
C SER A 168 8.09 -12.10 -2.33
N LEU A 169 8.24 -10.84 -2.77
CA LEU A 169 9.25 -9.92 -2.24
C LEU A 169 9.18 -9.73 -0.72
N VAL A 170 7.97 -9.52 -0.18
CA VAL A 170 7.76 -9.39 1.27
C VAL A 170 8.09 -10.68 2.02
N ARG A 171 7.86 -11.86 1.43
CA ARG A 171 8.26 -13.14 2.06
C ARG A 171 9.76 -13.31 2.07
N LYS A 172 10.43 -12.79 1.04
CA LYS A 172 11.88 -12.90 0.87
C LYS A 172 12.64 -11.99 1.83
N ASP A 173 12.23 -10.73 1.93
CA ASP A 173 12.80 -9.78 2.87
C ASP A 173 11.76 -8.68 3.17
N SER A 174 10.98 -8.91 4.23
CA SER A 174 9.91 -8.01 4.64
C SER A 174 10.45 -6.69 5.16
N GLN A 175 11.55 -6.71 5.91
CA GLN A 175 12.14 -5.53 6.52
C GLN A 175 12.59 -4.56 5.43
N ARG A 176 13.38 -5.03 4.45
CA ARG A 176 13.85 -4.20 3.35
C ARG A 176 12.70 -3.65 2.52
N TYR A 177 11.69 -4.47 2.20
CA TYR A 177 10.53 -4.03 1.43
C TYR A 177 9.81 -2.87 2.11
N TRP A 178 9.49 -3.00 3.39
CA TRP A 178 8.73 -1.99 4.12
C TRP A 178 9.56 -0.77 4.51
N GLN A 179 10.87 -0.95 4.74
CA GLN A 179 11.81 0.16 4.91
C GLN A 179 11.86 1.01 3.64
N ALA A 180 11.95 0.40 2.47
CA ALA A 180 11.90 1.13 1.20
C ALA A 180 10.62 1.95 1.04
N VAL A 181 9.45 1.38 1.37
CA VAL A 181 8.16 2.10 1.33
C VAL A 181 8.18 3.30 2.28
N LYS A 182 8.65 3.12 3.51
CA LYS A 182 8.74 4.18 4.52
C LYS A 182 9.69 5.30 4.09
N GLU A 183 10.91 4.96 3.69
CA GLU A 183 11.94 5.91 3.25
C GLU A 183 11.51 6.69 2.00
N THR A 184 10.76 6.05 1.10
CA THR A 184 10.20 6.73 -0.08
C THR A 184 9.24 7.85 0.32
N TRP A 185 8.44 7.62 1.36
CA TRP A 185 7.52 8.63 1.87
C TRP A 185 8.25 9.76 2.60
N GLU A 186 9.11 9.42 3.56
CA GLU A 186 9.86 10.38 4.38
C GLU A 186 10.82 11.22 3.52
N GLY A 187 11.44 10.60 2.52
CA GLY A 187 12.42 11.20 1.65
C GLY A 187 13.81 11.34 2.26
N ASP A 188 14.82 11.45 1.39
CA ASP A 188 16.20 11.72 1.81
C ASP A 188 16.28 13.08 2.52
N GLY A 189 16.32 13.05 3.85
CA GLY A 189 16.23 14.21 4.74
C GLY A 189 15.72 13.91 6.16
N ALA A 190 15.10 12.73 6.40
CA ALA A 190 14.78 12.26 7.74
C ALA A 190 16.05 11.76 8.47
N VAL A 191 16.84 12.70 8.99
CA VAL A 191 17.93 12.39 9.92
C VAL A 191 17.30 11.92 11.22
N PHE A 192 17.25 10.61 11.45
CA PHE A 192 16.98 10.08 12.78
C PHE A 192 18.22 10.36 13.64
N GLY A 193 18.03 11.16 14.69
CA GLY A 193 19.07 11.47 15.65
C GLY A 193 19.70 10.19 16.18
N ALA A 194 20.91 9.90 15.73
CA ALA A 194 21.81 9.02 16.46
C ALA A 194 22.05 9.71 17.81
N ALA A 195 21.47 9.14 18.87
CA ALA A 195 21.94 9.40 20.22
C ALA A 195 23.42 9.03 20.23
N LYS A 196 24.28 10.04 20.20
CA LYS A 196 25.68 9.90 20.57
C LYS A 196 25.68 9.61 22.06
N ASN A 197 26.05 8.38 22.42
CA ASN A 197 26.73 8.13 23.67
C ASN A 197 28.22 8.04 23.35
#